data_AF-A0A0H4VJB6-F1
#
_entry.id   AF-A0A0H4VJB6-F1
#
_cell.length_a   1.000
_cell.length_b   1.000
_cell.length_c   1.000
_cell.angle_alpha   90.00
_cell.angle_beta   90.00
_cell.angle_gamma   90.00
#
_symmetry.space_group_name_H-M   'P 1'
#
loop_
_entity.id
_entity.type
_entity.pdbx_description
1 polymer ?
#
loop_
_entity_poly.entity_id
_entity_poly.type
_entity_poly.pdbx_seq_one_letter_code
_entity_poly.pdbx_strand_id
1 'polypeptide(L)'
;MPRNIWIFIFLLAIVLGGIWLWVQSEQSAEPAPSSASQPSSEWTTAPEGGVKVNLPETPMTNAPVDAPNSDSEQQGRATSE
;
A
#
# COMPACT_ATOMS: atom_id res chain seq x y z
N MET A 1 -20.80 -45.46 -34.12
CA MET A 1 -20.05 -44.18 -34.03
C MET A 1 -18.84 -44.27 -34.95
N PRO A 2 -18.57 -43.28 -35.79
CA PRO A 2 -17.48 -43.36 -36.75
C PRO A 2 -16.13 -43.33 -36.01
N ARG A 3 -15.22 -44.26 -36.38
CA ARG A 3 -13.95 -44.55 -35.69
C ARG A 3 -13.00 -43.35 -35.61
N ASN A 4 -13.20 -42.36 -36.47
CA ASN A 4 -12.48 -41.10 -36.53
C ASN A 4 -12.82 -40.13 -35.38
N ILE A 5 -13.97 -40.27 -34.72
CA ILE A 5 -14.33 -39.42 -33.57
C ILE A 5 -13.33 -39.57 -32.42
N TRP A 6 -12.81 -40.77 -32.19
CA TRP A 6 -11.78 -41.01 -31.19
C TRP A 6 -10.49 -40.23 -31.47
N ILE A 7 -10.12 -40.11 -32.75
CA ILE A 7 -8.93 -39.35 -33.16
C ILE A 7 -9.12 -37.87 -32.82
N PHE A 8 -10.30 -37.30 -33.09
CA PHE A 8 -10.60 -35.92 -32.74
C PHE A 8 -10.64 -35.69 -31.23
N ILE A 9 -11.16 -36.64 -30.45
CA ILE A 9 -11.17 -36.55 -28.98
C ILE A 9 -9.74 -36.56 -28.43
N PHE A 10 -8.88 -37.47 -28.91
CA PHE A 10 -7.48 -37.52 -28.51
C PHE A 10 -6.72 -36.25 -28.90
N LEU A 11 -6.93 -35.78 -30.13
CA LEU A 11 -6.29 -34.55 -30.62
C LEU A 11 -6.74 -33.34 -29.81
N LEU A 12 -8.04 -33.25 -29.49
CA LEU A 12 -8.59 -32.21 -28.62
C LEU A 12 -7.98 -32.28 -27.21
N ALA A 13 -7.88 -33.47 -26.61
CA ALA A 13 -7.28 -33.65 -25.29
C ALA A 13 -5.80 -33.23 -25.26
N ILE A 14 -5.04 -33.53 -26.30
CA ILE A 14 -3.64 -33.09 -26.43
C ILE A 14 -3.54 -31.57 -26.51
N VAL A 15 -4.39 -30.92 -27.31
CA VAL A 15 -4.40 -29.47 -27.46
C VAL A 15 -4.77 -28.79 -26.13
N LEU A 16 -5.84 -29.25 -25.46
CA LEU A 16 -6.22 -28.72 -24.14
C LEU A 16 -5.13 -28.95 -23.09
N GLY A 17 -4.52 -30.13 -23.07
CA GLY A 17 -3.42 -30.45 -22.15
C GLY A 17 -2.20 -29.55 -22.37
N GLY A 18 -1.85 -29.29 -23.64
CA GLY A 18 -0.75 -28.38 -23.99
C GLY A 18 -1.00 -26.93 -23.59
N ILE A 19 -2.22 -26.42 -23.84
CA ILE A 19 -2.62 -25.07 -23.42
C ILE A 19 -2.57 -24.96 -21.89
N TRP A 20 -3.09 -25.96 -21.18
CA TRP A 20 -3.08 -25.97 -19.71
C TRP A 20 -1.67 -25.96 -19.13
N LEU A 21 -0.76 -26.77 -19.68
CA LEU A 21 0.66 -26.80 -19.32
C LEU A 21 1.36 -25.46 -19.57
N TRP A 22 1.09 -24.82 -20.71
CA TRP A 22 1.67 -23.52 -21.04
C TRP A 22 1.21 -22.45 -20.06
N VAL A 23 -0.10 -22.33 -19.83
CA VAL A 23 -0.64 -21.36 -18.85
C VAL A 23 -0.05 -21.57 -17.45
N GLN A 24 0.13 -22.82 -17.03
CA GLN A 24 0.74 -23.13 -15.74
C GLN A 24 2.23 -22.75 -15.68
N SER A 25 2.95 -22.89 -16.78
CA SER A 25 4.35 -22.47 -16.88
C SER A 25 4.51 -20.95 -16.76
N GLU A 26 3.59 -20.17 -17.34
CA GLU A 26 3.61 -18.70 -17.24
C GLU A 26 3.23 -18.20 -15.85
N GLN A 27 2.30 -18.87 -15.17
CA GLN A 27 1.93 -18.52 -13.78
C GLN A 27 3.02 -18.86 -12.76
N SER A 28 3.85 -19.87 -13.06
CA SER A 28 5.00 -20.23 -12.21
C SER A 28 6.20 -19.30 -12.42
N ALA A 29 6.18 -18.49 -13.48
CA ALA A 29 7.02 -17.31 -13.58
C ALA A 29 6.43 -16.17 -12.73
N GLU A 30 6.10 -16.48 -11.46
CA GLU A 30 6.02 -15.45 -10.45
C GLU A 30 7.37 -14.73 -10.49
N PRO A 31 7.42 -13.40 -10.73
CA PRO A 31 8.68 -12.70 -10.72
C PRO A 31 9.30 -12.99 -9.36
N ALA A 32 10.43 -13.72 -9.36
CA ALA A 32 11.18 -14.03 -8.15
C ALA A 32 11.15 -12.77 -7.29
N PRO A 33 10.66 -12.82 -6.03
CA PRO A 33 10.34 -11.63 -5.26
C PRO A 33 11.56 -10.73 -5.38
N SER A 34 11.41 -9.66 -6.18
CA SER A 34 12.53 -8.82 -6.60
C SER A 34 13.21 -8.43 -5.31
N SER A 35 14.37 -9.03 -5.04
CA SER A 35 15.02 -9.07 -3.73
C SER A 35 14.76 -7.73 -3.08
N ALA A 36 13.80 -7.68 -2.16
CA ALA A 36 13.28 -6.41 -1.66
C ALA A 36 14.51 -5.63 -1.24
N SER A 37 14.83 -4.55 -1.97
CA SER A 37 16.15 -3.91 -1.88
C SER A 37 16.46 -3.76 -0.41
N GLN A 38 17.48 -4.49 0.06
CA GLN A 38 17.82 -4.50 1.46
C GLN A 38 17.96 -3.03 1.86
N PRO A 39 17.19 -2.56 2.86
CA PRO A 39 17.18 -1.15 3.19
C PRO A 39 18.62 -0.71 3.44
N SER A 40 19.02 0.40 2.85
CA SER A 40 20.39 0.90 2.92
C SER A 40 20.81 1.01 4.39
N SER A 41 21.86 0.28 4.78
CA SER A 41 22.39 0.27 6.15
C SER A 41 22.81 1.67 6.66
N GLU A 42 23.02 2.61 5.74
CA GLU A 42 23.30 4.01 6.02
C GLU A 42 22.18 4.72 6.81
N TRP A 43 20.92 4.28 6.68
CA TRP A 43 19.78 4.90 7.37
C TRP A 43 19.44 4.28 8.73
N THR A 44 19.98 3.10 9.03
CA THR A 44 19.69 2.36 10.29
C THR A 44 20.84 2.44 11.30
N THR A 45 21.96 3.07 10.92
CA THR A 45 23.11 3.19 11.81
C THR A 45 22.98 4.45 12.67
N ALA A 46 22.78 4.28 13.97
CA ALA A 46 22.78 5.39 14.91
C ALA A 46 24.20 6.01 14.97
N PRO A 47 24.33 7.36 14.94
CA PRO A 47 25.64 7.99 15.04
C PRO A 47 26.28 7.70 16.40
N GLU A 48 27.59 7.43 16.42
CA GLU A 48 28.41 7.09 17.60
C GLU A 48 28.29 8.09 18.77
N GLY A 49 27.86 9.33 18.50
CA GLY A 49 27.70 10.40 19.48
C GLY A 49 26.26 10.80 19.81
N GLY A 50 25.26 10.10 19.27
CA GLY A 50 23.86 10.52 19.35
C GLY A 50 23.57 11.83 18.59
N VAL A 51 22.29 12.20 18.48
CA VAL A 51 21.88 13.47 17.86
C VAL A 51 21.56 14.46 18.97
N LYS A 52 22.27 15.60 19.01
CA LYS A 52 21.97 16.68 19.95
C LYS A 52 20.70 17.40 19.51
N VAL A 53 19.59 17.04 20.14
CA VAL A 53 18.28 17.65 19.89
C VAL A 53 18.13 18.87 20.80
N ASN A 54 17.96 20.06 20.21
CA ASN A 54 17.59 21.26 20.96
C ASN A 54 16.08 21.23 21.21
N LEU A 55 15.66 20.51 22.24
CA LEU A 55 14.26 20.50 22.66
C LEU A 55 13.95 21.82 23.38
N PRO A 56 12.76 22.41 23.14
CA PRO A 56 12.30 23.53 23.96
C PRO A 56 12.16 23.07 25.42
N GLU A 57 12.38 23.99 26.37
CA GLU A 57 12.20 23.72 27.80
C GLU A 57 10.74 23.41 28.14
N THR A 58 9.81 23.87 27.31
CA THR A 58 8.38 23.63 27.46
C THR A 58 7.98 22.34 26.74
N PRO A 59 7.54 21.29 27.49
CA PRO A 59 7.01 20.09 26.86
C PRO A 59 5.73 20.44 26.10
N MET A 60 5.72 20.16 24.80
CA MET A 60 4.54 20.37 23.97
C MET A 60 3.51 19.30 24.32
N THR A 61 2.47 19.68 25.07
CA THR A 61 1.28 18.84 25.25
C THR A 61 0.38 19.09 24.04
N ASN A 62 0.17 18.07 23.21
CA ASN A 62 -0.90 18.08 22.22
C ASN A 62 -2.24 17.95 22.96
N ALA A 63 -2.70 19.05 23.56
CA ALA A 63 -4.07 19.14 24.02
C ALA A 63 -4.97 19.31 22.79
N PRO A 64 -6.09 18.57 22.68
CA PRO A 64 -7.13 18.92 21.72
C PRO A 64 -7.52 20.38 21.96
N VAL A 65 -7.47 21.21 20.91
CA VAL A 65 -8.13 22.51 20.95
C VAL A 65 -9.62 22.21 21.05
N ASP A 66 -10.20 22.42 22.22
CA ASP A 66 -11.65 22.49 22.34
C ASP A 66 -12.11 23.60 21.38
N ALA A 67 -12.94 23.19 20.42
CA ALA A 67 -13.49 24.04 19.37
C ALA A 67 -14.15 25.29 19.97
N PRO A 68 -14.12 26.43 19.26
CA PRO A 68 -14.44 27.74 19.85
C PRO A 68 -15.84 27.75 20.45
N ASN A 69 -15.91 28.24 21.70
CA ASN A 69 -17.13 28.69 22.34
C ASN A 69 -17.89 29.60 21.35
N SER A 70 -18.90 29.02 20.70
CA SER A 70 -19.88 29.74 19.92
C SER A 70 -20.87 30.31 20.90
N ASP A 71 -20.48 31.38 21.60
CA ASP A 71 -21.40 32.11 22.46
C ASP A 71 -21.13 33.63 22.39
N SER A 72 -21.88 34.26 21.48
CA SER A 72 -22.85 35.27 21.90
C SER A 72 -22.33 36.50 22.69
N GLU A 73 -21.36 37.24 22.15
CA GLU A 73 -21.27 38.69 22.45
C GLU A 73 -21.88 39.48 21.30
N GLN A 74 -23.21 39.62 21.38
CA GLN A 74 -23.98 40.69 20.76
C GLN A 74 -23.40 42.05 21.17
N GLN A 75 -22.44 42.58 20.41
CA GLN A 75 -22.00 43.95 20.59
C GLN A 75 -21.84 44.62 19.22
N GLY A 76 -22.77 45.53 18.91
CA GLY A 76 -22.61 46.49 17.83
C GLY A 76 -23.42 46.20 16.55
N ARG A 77 -24.74 46.32 16.62
CA ARG A 77 -25.51 46.80 15.46
C ARG A 77 -26.23 48.08 15.83
N ALA A 78 -25.49 49.17 15.71
CA ALA A 78 -26.07 50.48 15.48
C ALA A 78 -26.82 50.44 14.15
N THR A 79 -28.12 50.71 14.18
CA THR A 79 -28.85 51.33 13.07
C THR A 79 -29.84 52.30 13.69
N SER A 80 -29.41 53.55 13.81
CA SER A 80 -30.29 54.70 13.80
C SER A 80 -30.92 54.78 12.41
N GLU A 81 -32.24 54.83 12.32
CA GLU A 81 -33.05 55.57 11.35
C GLU A 81 -34.52 55.54 11.78
#